data_AF-X1K6I3-F1
#
_entry.id   AF-X1K6I3-F1
#
_cell.length_a   1.000
_cell.length_b   1.000
_cell.length_c   1.000
_cell.angle_alpha   90.00
_cell.angle_beta   90.00
_cell.angle_gamma   90.00
#
_symmetry.space_group_name_H-M   'P 1'
#
loop_
_entity.id
_entity.type
_entity.pdbx_description
1 polymer ?
#
loop_
_entity_poly.entity_id
_entity_poly.type
_entity_poly.pdbx_seq_one_letter_code
_entity_poly.pdbx_strand_id
1 'polypeptide(L)'
;LQFVLKNMTGRSVEIGALGIPMIFNNIITRRSLEQAHEICSFFDPYIGQDAGYLQVTRLNGRGPALVVVPEGRTPFEAYRLLKEPMRPRQTFEGTFEWMVHSLAYAKNEWKNADPWNPPTVATLTPGETKTYGIRFLLSPEIQDIEKTLTLNKRPVAVGIPGYILPMDLDARLFLNYGHKVASMKVEPEGAIEISKMPPTKGGWKGYTLRGRNWSRSRLTVTYDDGLQQSIHYYVIKPAAQAVD
;
A
#
# COMPACT_ATOMS: atom_id res chain seq x y z
N LEU A 1 -9.22 -12.60 -9.17
CA LEU A 1 -10.51 -12.63 -8.46
C LEU A 1 -11.23 -11.32 -8.72
N GLN A 2 -12.49 -11.36 -9.16
CA GLN A 2 -13.27 -10.17 -9.49
C GLN A 2 -14.66 -10.25 -8.86
N PHE A 3 -15.17 -9.10 -8.43
CA PHE A 3 -16.45 -8.91 -7.77
C PHE A 3 -17.20 -7.80 -8.48
N VAL A 4 -18.49 -8.02 -8.77
CA VAL A 4 -19.35 -7.08 -9.47
C VAL A 4 -20.42 -6.61 -8.50
N LEU A 5 -20.42 -5.33 -8.17
CA LEU A 5 -21.46 -4.70 -7.36
C LEU A 5 -22.44 -3.98 -8.27
N LYS A 6 -23.72 -4.34 -8.20
CA LYS A 6 -24.80 -3.69 -8.97
C LYS A 6 -25.83 -3.07 -8.04
N ASN A 7 -26.17 -1.82 -8.28
CA ASN A 7 -27.28 -1.17 -7.60
C ASN A 7 -28.62 -1.61 -8.21
N MET A 8 -29.33 -2.49 -7.51
CA MET A 8 -30.64 -3.00 -7.92
C MET A 8 -31.81 -2.12 -7.46
N THR A 9 -31.54 -1.00 -6.81
CA THR A 9 -32.57 -0.12 -6.24
C THR A 9 -32.94 1.02 -7.19
N GLY A 10 -34.07 1.68 -6.92
CA GLY A 10 -34.51 2.88 -7.66
C GLY A 10 -33.84 4.19 -7.22
N ARG A 11 -32.84 4.16 -6.34
CA ARG A 11 -32.12 5.36 -5.84
C ARG A 11 -30.62 5.15 -5.84
N SER A 12 -29.84 6.23 -5.78
CA SER A 12 -28.39 6.12 -5.64
C SER A 12 -28.00 5.47 -4.30
N VAL A 13 -26.98 4.61 -4.33
CA VAL A 13 -26.43 3.93 -3.15
C VAL A 13 -24.98 4.37 -2.97
N GLU A 14 -24.64 4.77 -1.75
CA GLU A 14 -23.28 5.11 -1.35
C GLU A 14 -22.60 3.92 -0.65
N ILE A 15 -21.38 3.60 -1.06
CA ILE A 15 -20.51 2.57 -0.48
C ILE A 15 -19.40 3.28 0.28
N GLY A 16 -19.67 3.62 1.54
CA GLY A 16 -18.74 4.32 2.43
C GLY A 16 -17.56 3.48 2.90
N ALA A 17 -17.68 2.16 2.92
CA ALA A 17 -16.60 1.24 3.19
C ALA A 17 -16.73 -0.02 2.32
N LEU A 18 -15.62 -0.41 1.69
CA LEU A 18 -15.54 -1.65 0.92
C LEU A 18 -14.20 -2.32 1.19
N GLY A 19 -14.24 -3.47 1.85
CA GLY A 19 -13.09 -4.28 2.18
C GLY A 19 -13.15 -5.66 1.52
N ILE A 20 -11.98 -6.22 1.21
CA ILE A 20 -11.81 -7.60 0.74
C ILE A 20 -10.94 -8.33 1.78
N PRO A 21 -11.49 -9.31 2.53
CA PRO A 21 -10.72 -10.08 3.51
C PRO A 21 -9.51 -10.78 2.91
N MET A 22 -8.32 -10.45 3.43
CA MET A 22 -7.03 -11.01 3.04
C MET A 22 -6.56 -11.96 4.14
N ILE A 23 -7.08 -13.18 4.11
CA ILE A 23 -6.88 -14.18 5.18
C ILE A 23 -5.77 -15.14 4.75
N PHE A 24 -4.59 -14.96 5.32
CA PHE A 24 -3.47 -15.89 5.18
C PHE A 24 -3.12 -16.49 6.55
N ASN A 25 -2.50 -17.68 6.54
CA ASN A 25 -2.25 -18.42 7.77
C ASN A 25 -1.10 -17.80 8.58
N ASN A 26 -1.38 -16.90 9.50
CA ASN A 26 -0.41 -16.32 10.45
C ASN A 26 -0.60 -16.83 11.90
N ILE A 27 -1.26 -17.99 12.08
CA ILE A 27 -1.59 -18.53 13.40
C ILE A 27 -0.46 -19.43 13.91
N ILE A 28 0.53 -18.89 14.61
CA ILE A 28 1.64 -19.66 15.20
C ILE A 28 1.18 -20.44 16.46
N THR A 29 0.03 -20.07 17.02
CA THR A 29 -0.52 -20.64 18.25
C THR A 29 -0.57 -22.17 18.22
N ARG A 30 0.05 -22.80 19.24
CA ARG A 30 0.13 -24.26 19.42
C ARG A 30 0.81 -25.00 18.25
N ARG A 31 1.75 -24.36 17.56
CA ARG A 31 2.61 -24.99 16.54
C ARG A 31 4.05 -25.06 17.02
N SER A 32 4.79 -26.10 16.64
CA SER A 32 6.25 -26.11 16.79
C SER A 32 6.88 -25.07 15.85
N LEU A 33 8.17 -24.78 16.05
CA LEU A 33 8.89 -23.89 15.15
C LEU A 33 8.89 -24.44 13.72
N GLU A 34 9.18 -25.72 13.53
CA GLU A 34 9.20 -26.38 12.22
C GLU A 34 7.83 -26.30 11.55
N GLN A 35 6.76 -26.60 12.28
CA GLN A 35 5.40 -26.50 11.76
C GLN A 35 5.08 -25.05 11.36
N ALA A 36 5.36 -24.09 12.24
CA ALA A 36 5.07 -22.69 11.97
C ALA A 36 5.80 -22.20 10.72
N HIS A 37 7.09 -22.53 10.56
CA HIS A 37 7.89 -22.13 9.40
C HIS A 37 7.46 -22.76 8.08
N GLU A 38 6.83 -23.94 8.13
CA GLU A 38 6.35 -24.64 6.94
C GLU A 38 4.98 -24.13 6.47
N ILE A 39 4.02 -23.93 7.39
CA ILE A 39 2.62 -23.67 7.02
C ILE A 39 2.14 -22.24 7.24
N CYS A 40 2.91 -21.39 7.93
CA CYS A 40 2.53 -20.01 8.22
C CYS A 40 3.18 -19.00 7.29
N SER A 41 2.59 -17.81 7.24
CA SER A 41 3.06 -16.66 6.47
C SER A 41 2.95 -15.37 7.25
N PHE A 42 3.90 -14.46 7.03
CA PHE A 42 3.72 -13.02 7.23
C PHE A 42 3.08 -12.41 5.99
N PHE A 43 2.29 -11.36 6.18
CA PHE A 43 1.72 -10.65 5.05
C PHE A 43 1.66 -9.15 5.28
N ASP A 44 2.52 -8.43 4.57
CA ASP A 44 2.77 -7.00 4.80
C ASP A 44 2.14 -6.13 3.71
N PRO A 45 1.41 -5.07 4.09
CA PRO A 45 0.75 -4.19 3.14
C PRO A 45 1.70 -3.09 2.64
N TYR A 46 1.70 -2.86 1.33
CA TYR A 46 1.98 -1.57 0.76
C TYR A 46 0.66 -0.93 0.34
N ILE A 47 0.09 -0.08 1.20
CA ILE A 47 -1.15 0.69 0.93
C ILE A 47 -0.89 1.85 -0.06
N GLY A 48 -0.30 1.53 -1.21
CA GLY A 48 0.14 2.47 -2.23
C GLY A 48 -0.95 2.93 -3.20
N GLN A 49 -2.23 2.95 -2.80
CA GLN A 49 -3.37 3.22 -3.68
C GLN A 49 -3.41 2.25 -4.87
N ASP A 50 -3.50 2.72 -6.11
CA ASP A 50 -3.55 1.86 -7.29
C ASP A 50 -2.24 1.11 -7.52
N ALA A 51 -1.12 1.57 -6.98
CA ALA A 51 0.16 0.84 -7.01
C ALA A 51 0.36 -0.09 -5.80
N GLY A 52 -0.58 -0.11 -4.87
CA GLY A 52 -0.47 -0.92 -3.66
C GLY A 52 -0.39 -2.41 -3.94
N TYR A 53 0.18 -3.16 -3.01
CA TYR A 53 0.20 -4.62 -3.06
C TYR A 53 0.29 -5.19 -1.64
N LEU A 54 -0.07 -6.46 -1.48
CA LEU A 54 0.16 -7.23 -0.27
C LEU A 54 1.17 -8.31 -0.59
N GLN A 55 2.31 -8.31 0.09
CA GLN A 55 3.25 -9.43 0.02
C GLN A 55 2.85 -10.49 1.03
N VAL A 56 2.97 -11.76 0.68
CA VAL A 56 2.70 -12.90 1.57
C VAL A 56 3.89 -13.84 1.48
N THR A 57 4.65 -13.90 2.56
CA THR A 57 5.94 -14.61 2.64
C THR A 57 5.88 -15.67 3.71
N ARG A 58 6.39 -16.88 3.42
CA ARG A 58 6.52 -17.92 4.43
C ARG A 58 7.47 -17.46 5.54
N LEU A 59 7.24 -17.94 6.77
CA LEU A 59 8.10 -17.54 7.90
C LEU A 59 9.55 -17.99 7.73
N ASN A 60 9.81 -18.99 6.88
CA ASN A 60 11.16 -19.46 6.56
C ASN A 60 11.95 -18.54 5.60
N GLY A 61 11.33 -17.48 5.08
CA GLY A 61 11.98 -16.52 4.19
C GLY A 61 12.29 -17.04 2.77
N ARG A 62 11.86 -18.26 2.42
CA ARG A 62 12.09 -18.86 1.10
C ARG A 62 10.93 -18.60 0.16
N GLY A 63 11.26 -18.32 -1.10
CA GLY A 63 10.29 -18.25 -2.17
C GLY A 63 9.60 -19.59 -2.49
N PRO A 64 8.52 -19.58 -3.30
CA PRO A 64 7.88 -18.40 -3.86
C PRO A 64 7.15 -17.55 -2.82
N ALA A 65 7.13 -16.23 -3.04
CA ALA A 65 6.27 -15.29 -2.32
C ALA A 65 5.02 -15.00 -3.15
N LEU A 66 3.86 -14.95 -2.50
CA LEU A 66 2.62 -14.53 -3.14
C LEU A 66 2.51 -13.00 -3.05
N VAL A 67 2.18 -12.36 -4.17
CA VAL A 67 1.97 -10.91 -4.25
C VAL A 67 0.55 -10.65 -4.73
N VAL A 68 -0.28 -10.04 -3.90
CA VAL A 68 -1.64 -9.63 -4.24
C VAL A 68 -1.60 -8.20 -4.75
N VAL A 69 -2.11 -7.97 -5.97
CA VAL A 69 -2.13 -6.66 -6.61
C VAL A 69 -3.55 -6.29 -7.05
N PRO A 70 -3.84 -5.00 -7.29
CA PRO A 70 -5.11 -4.57 -7.86
C PRO A 70 -5.32 -5.14 -9.26
N GLU A 71 -6.56 -5.53 -9.54
CA GLU A 71 -7.07 -5.73 -10.89
C GLU A 71 -8.05 -4.59 -11.21
N GLY A 72 -7.87 -3.91 -12.33
CA GLY A 72 -8.60 -2.69 -12.65
C GLY A 72 -8.39 -1.58 -11.60
N ARG A 73 -9.44 -0.79 -11.34
CA ARG A 73 -9.44 0.30 -10.34
C ARG A 73 -9.90 -0.20 -8.97
N THR A 74 -9.02 -0.93 -8.30
CA THR A 74 -9.25 -1.49 -6.95
C THR A 74 -8.11 -1.06 -6.02
N PRO A 75 -8.00 0.24 -5.68
CA PRO A 75 -6.87 0.76 -4.91
C PRO A 75 -6.71 0.09 -3.55
N PHE A 76 -5.47 -0.02 -3.07
CA PHE A 76 -5.14 -0.40 -1.69
C PHE A 76 -5.10 0.85 -0.82
N GLU A 77 -6.28 1.40 -0.51
CA GLU A 77 -6.41 2.68 0.19
C GLU A 77 -6.04 2.54 1.66
N ALA A 78 -6.56 1.52 2.34
CA ALA A 78 -6.31 1.28 3.74
C ALA A 78 -6.18 -0.22 4.04
N TYR A 79 -5.66 -0.51 5.22
CA TYR A 79 -5.50 -1.86 5.71
C TYR A 79 -5.90 -1.93 7.17
N ARG A 80 -6.76 -2.87 7.52
CA ARG A 80 -7.32 -2.92 8.87
C ARG A 80 -7.57 -4.34 9.35
N LEU A 81 -7.56 -4.49 10.66
CA LEU A 81 -8.00 -5.69 11.34
C LEU A 81 -9.51 -5.90 11.21
N LEU A 82 -9.89 -7.13 10.88
CA LEU A 82 -11.27 -7.59 10.97
C LEU A 82 -11.65 -7.85 12.43
N LYS A 83 -12.96 -7.78 12.70
CA LYS A 83 -13.52 -8.09 14.03
C LYS A 83 -13.73 -9.60 14.12
N GLU A 84 -12.71 -10.33 14.54
CA GLU A 84 -12.75 -11.78 14.73
C GLU A 84 -13.00 -12.20 16.19
N PRO A 85 -13.55 -13.41 16.44
CA PRO A 85 -13.63 -13.99 17.79
C PRO A 85 -12.24 -14.17 18.44
N MET A 86 -11.25 -14.64 17.68
CA MET A 86 -9.86 -14.71 18.14
C MET A 86 -9.22 -13.32 17.98
N ARG A 87 -8.81 -12.72 19.10
CA ARG A 87 -8.12 -11.42 19.08
C ARG A 87 -6.64 -11.58 18.68
N PRO A 88 -6.04 -10.57 18.03
CA PRO A 88 -4.60 -10.53 17.81
C PRO A 88 -3.80 -10.72 19.11
N ARG A 89 -2.73 -11.49 19.03
CA ARG A 89 -1.76 -11.81 20.10
C ARG A 89 -0.40 -12.08 19.48
N GLN A 90 0.62 -12.31 20.31
CA GLN A 90 2.00 -12.58 19.86
C GLN A 90 2.10 -13.73 18.84
N THR A 91 1.20 -14.74 18.93
CA THR A 91 1.19 -15.92 18.06
C THR A 91 0.07 -15.90 17.02
N PHE A 92 -0.55 -14.75 16.78
CA PHE A 92 -1.57 -14.52 15.76
C PHE A 92 -1.76 -13.02 15.54
N GLU A 93 -1.31 -12.48 14.40
CA GLU A 93 -1.37 -11.02 14.17
C GLU A 93 -2.79 -10.51 13.89
N GLY A 94 -3.73 -11.42 13.60
CA GLY A 94 -5.10 -11.09 13.21
C GLY A 94 -5.40 -11.42 11.76
N THR A 95 -6.67 -11.31 11.39
CA THR A 95 -7.09 -11.26 9.98
C THR A 95 -7.29 -9.82 9.58
N PHE A 96 -6.90 -9.49 8.35
CA PHE A 96 -6.95 -8.14 7.85
C PHE A 96 -7.74 -8.09 6.55
N GLU A 97 -8.18 -6.91 6.16
CA GLU A 97 -8.82 -6.68 4.86
C GLU A 97 -8.14 -5.58 4.08
N TRP A 98 -8.08 -5.81 2.77
CA TRP A 98 -7.77 -4.83 1.75
C TRP A 98 -8.93 -3.85 1.66
N MET A 99 -8.75 -2.59 2.04
CA MET A 99 -9.80 -1.57 1.93
C MET A 99 -9.65 -0.79 0.63
N VAL A 100 -10.70 -0.83 -0.18
CA VAL A 100 -10.84 -0.04 -1.42
C VAL A 100 -11.41 1.34 -1.12
N HIS A 101 -12.37 1.41 -0.20
CA HIS A 101 -13.01 2.63 0.27
C HIS A 101 -13.08 2.58 1.79
N SER A 102 -12.73 3.68 2.46
CA SER A 102 -12.65 3.73 3.93
C SER A 102 -13.33 4.93 4.59
N LEU A 103 -14.06 5.78 3.83
CA LEU A 103 -14.68 6.99 4.37
C LEU A 103 -15.62 6.74 5.56
N ALA A 104 -16.40 5.65 5.55
CA ALA A 104 -17.27 5.31 6.68
C ALA A 104 -16.47 5.01 7.96
N TYR A 105 -15.32 4.33 7.86
CA TYR A 105 -14.45 4.10 9.02
C TYR A 105 -13.80 5.41 9.49
N ALA A 106 -13.30 6.22 8.56
CA ALA A 106 -12.71 7.53 8.86
C ALA A 106 -13.68 8.44 9.63
N LYS A 107 -14.96 8.45 9.27
CA LYS A 107 -15.99 9.25 9.97
C LYS A 107 -16.41 8.69 11.33
N ASN A 108 -16.16 7.40 11.58
CA ASN A 108 -16.69 6.69 12.76
C ASN A 108 -15.56 6.11 13.61
N GLU A 109 -15.19 4.84 13.41
CA GLU A 109 -14.22 4.12 14.24
C GLU A 109 -12.82 4.77 14.25
N TRP A 110 -12.47 5.48 13.18
CA TRP A 110 -11.16 6.13 13.01
C TRP A 110 -11.23 7.65 13.16
N LYS A 111 -12.30 8.20 13.76
CA LYS A 111 -12.46 9.66 13.92
C LYS A 111 -11.29 10.38 14.62
N ASN A 112 -10.52 9.63 15.42
CA ASN A 112 -9.34 10.13 16.15
C ASN A 112 -8.01 9.64 15.56
N ALA A 113 -8.05 8.99 14.39
CA ALA A 113 -6.87 8.56 13.67
C ALA A 113 -6.66 9.43 12.44
N ASP A 114 -5.42 9.45 11.96
CA ASP A 114 -5.05 10.08 10.69
C ASP A 114 -4.72 8.94 9.70
N PRO A 115 -5.60 8.62 8.74
CA PRO A 115 -5.29 7.62 7.72
C PRO A 115 -4.15 8.08 6.80
N TRP A 116 -3.29 7.15 6.37
CA TRP A 116 -2.18 7.50 5.47
C TRP A 116 -2.68 8.06 4.14
N ASN A 117 -3.75 7.46 3.60
CA ASN A 117 -4.39 7.85 2.36
C ASN A 117 -5.71 8.56 2.63
N PRO A 118 -6.15 9.49 1.76
CA PRO A 118 -7.44 10.16 1.92
C PRO A 118 -8.56 9.12 1.81
N PRO A 119 -9.49 9.07 2.78
CA PRO A 119 -10.59 8.12 2.72
C PRO A 119 -11.53 8.41 1.55
N THR A 120 -11.88 7.39 0.77
CA THR A 120 -12.82 7.54 -0.36
C THR A 120 -14.11 6.75 -0.18
N VAL A 121 -15.02 6.98 -1.12
CA VAL A 121 -16.36 6.42 -1.21
C VAL A 121 -16.67 6.12 -2.68
N ALA A 122 -17.60 5.21 -2.94
CA ALA A 122 -18.22 5.07 -4.26
C ALA A 122 -19.72 5.32 -4.21
N THR A 123 -20.27 5.97 -5.23
CA THR A 123 -21.71 6.09 -5.42
C THR A 123 -22.11 5.29 -6.64
N LEU A 124 -23.15 4.47 -6.52
CA LEU A 124 -23.77 3.75 -7.63
C LEU A 124 -25.15 4.32 -7.91
N THR A 125 -25.39 4.87 -9.10
CA THR A 125 -26.74 5.30 -9.53
C THR A 125 -27.65 4.08 -9.76
N PRO A 126 -28.98 4.24 -9.85
CA PRO A 126 -29.89 3.12 -10.14
C PRO A 126 -29.43 2.31 -11.37
N GLY A 127 -29.31 0.99 -11.22
CA GLY A 127 -28.86 0.07 -12.28
C GLY A 127 -27.34 0.06 -12.56
N GLU A 128 -26.57 1.00 -12.00
CA GLU A 128 -25.12 1.08 -12.20
C GLU A 128 -24.41 -0.14 -11.63
N THR A 129 -23.34 -0.54 -12.31
CA THR A 129 -22.47 -1.64 -11.92
C THR A 129 -21.03 -1.14 -11.79
N LYS A 130 -20.34 -1.58 -10.74
CA LYS A 130 -18.91 -1.33 -10.55
C LYS A 130 -18.19 -2.62 -10.21
N THR A 131 -17.04 -2.83 -10.84
CA THR A 131 -16.22 -4.03 -10.69
C THR A 131 -14.98 -3.72 -9.87
N TYR A 132 -14.71 -4.59 -8.89
CA TYR A 132 -13.49 -4.57 -8.10
C TYR A 132 -12.80 -5.91 -8.23
N GLY A 133 -11.48 -5.93 -8.21
CA GLY A 133 -10.72 -7.16 -8.36
C GLY A 133 -9.31 -7.07 -7.84
N ILE A 134 -8.79 -8.25 -7.52
CA ILE A 134 -7.40 -8.46 -7.13
C ILE A 134 -6.83 -9.61 -7.96
N ARG A 135 -5.53 -9.56 -8.21
CA ARG A 135 -4.78 -10.57 -8.94
C ARG A 135 -3.67 -11.11 -8.05
N PHE A 136 -3.50 -12.42 -8.09
CA PHE A 136 -2.49 -13.15 -7.34
C PHE A 136 -1.31 -13.43 -8.28
N LEU A 137 -0.12 -12.98 -7.89
CA LEU A 137 1.12 -13.18 -8.62
C LEU A 137 2.08 -14.01 -7.77
N LEU A 138 2.92 -14.82 -8.41
CA LEU A 138 3.99 -15.54 -7.73
C LEU A 138 5.33 -14.88 -8.06
N SER A 139 6.01 -14.39 -7.02
CA SER A 139 7.39 -13.98 -7.10
C SER A 139 8.30 -15.19 -6.80
N PRO A 140 9.31 -15.49 -7.62
CA PRO A 140 10.21 -16.61 -7.37
C PRO A 140 10.90 -16.55 -6.01
N GLU A 141 11.36 -15.35 -5.62
CA GLU A 141 11.98 -15.05 -4.33
C GLU A 141 11.38 -13.76 -3.75
N ILE A 142 11.59 -13.53 -2.45
CA ILE A 142 11.13 -12.31 -1.77
C ILE A 142 11.80 -11.07 -2.38
N GLN A 143 13.11 -11.16 -2.65
CA GLN A 143 13.90 -10.09 -3.28
C GLN A 143 13.53 -9.81 -4.75
N ASP A 144 12.71 -10.66 -5.38
CA ASP A 144 12.26 -10.50 -6.76
C ASP A 144 10.85 -9.88 -6.85
N ILE A 145 10.26 -9.42 -5.74
CA ILE A 145 8.90 -8.85 -5.73
C ILE A 145 8.82 -7.62 -6.66
N GLU A 146 9.75 -6.68 -6.58
CA GLU A 146 9.78 -5.50 -7.47
C GLU A 146 9.91 -5.88 -8.95
N LYS A 147 10.69 -6.93 -9.25
CA LYS A 147 10.82 -7.46 -10.60
C LYS A 147 9.51 -8.08 -11.08
N THR A 148 8.84 -8.84 -10.21
CA THR A 148 7.53 -9.45 -10.48
C THR A 148 6.47 -8.37 -10.74
N LEU A 149 6.45 -7.30 -9.95
CA LEU A 149 5.58 -6.14 -10.14
C LEU A 149 5.85 -5.44 -11.48
N THR A 150 7.13 -5.22 -11.80
CA THR A 150 7.56 -4.59 -13.07
C THR A 150 7.11 -5.42 -14.28
N LEU A 151 7.35 -6.75 -14.26
CA LEU A 151 6.92 -7.67 -15.32
C LEU A 151 5.40 -7.69 -15.50
N ASN A 152 4.65 -7.44 -14.42
CA ASN A 152 3.19 -7.37 -14.41
C ASN A 152 2.65 -5.95 -14.63
N LYS A 153 3.49 -5.05 -15.14
CA LYS A 153 3.14 -3.65 -15.48
C LYS A 153 2.48 -2.94 -14.29
N ARG A 154 3.06 -3.11 -13.09
CA ARG A 154 2.65 -2.37 -11.89
C ARG A 154 3.67 -1.26 -11.59
N PRO A 155 3.24 -0.10 -11.07
CA PRO A 155 4.18 0.90 -10.60
C PRO A 155 5.00 0.37 -9.42
N VAL A 156 6.30 0.63 -9.43
CA VAL A 156 7.23 0.28 -8.35
C VAL A 156 7.91 1.54 -7.86
N ALA A 157 8.01 1.68 -6.53
CA ALA A 157 8.74 2.76 -5.87
C ALA A 157 9.77 2.17 -4.90
N VAL A 158 11.01 2.66 -4.97
CA VAL A 158 12.10 2.26 -4.08
C VAL A 158 12.74 3.51 -3.49
N GLY A 159 12.61 3.69 -2.17
CA GLY A 159 13.30 4.73 -1.41
C GLY A 159 14.65 4.26 -0.87
N ILE A 160 15.68 5.11 -0.97
CA ILE A 160 17.03 4.88 -0.45
C ILE A 160 17.44 6.09 0.43
N PRO A 161 17.91 5.89 1.67
CA PRO A 161 18.13 4.60 2.34
C PRO A 161 16.83 3.96 2.85
N GLY A 162 15.70 4.66 2.79
CA GLY A 162 14.40 4.13 3.19
C GLY A 162 13.33 5.21 3.17
N TYR A 163 12.34 5.08 4.06
CA TYR A 163 11.15 5.95 4.11
C TYR A 163 11.12 6.88 5.34
N ILE A 164 12.23 6.96 6.07
CA ILE A 164 12.46 7.99 7.09
C ILE A 164 13.39 9.04 6.47
N LEU A 165 13.01 10.31 6.57
CA LEU A 165 13.74 11.43 5.97
C LEU A 165 14.27 12.38 7.04
N PRO A 166 15.53 12.21 7.49
CA PRO A 166 16.21 13.23 8.28
C PRO A 166 16.32 14.54 7.50
N MET A 167 16.00 15.66 8.15
CA MET A 167 16.07 17.00 7.55
C MET A 167 17.48 17.45 7.14
N ASP A 168 18.51 16.77 7.63
CA ASP A 168 19.93 17.02 7.35
C ASP A 168 20.49 16.17 6.19
N LEU A 169 19.74 15.17 5.71
CA LEU A 169 20.19 14.24 4.66
C LEU A 169 19.29 14.25 3.41
N ASP A 170 19.92 13.95 2.28
CA ASP A 170 19.21 13.72 1.03
C ASP A 170 18.89 12.23 0.90
N ALA A 171 17.63 11.92 0.60
CA ALA A 171 17.21 10.59 0.19
C ALA A 171 16.99 10.54 -1.32
N ARG A 172 16.88 9.33 -1.86
CA ARG A 172 16.57 9.09 -3.27
C ARG A 172 15.33 8.24 -3.39
N LEU A 173 14.47 8.60 -4.33
CA LEU A 173 13.32 7.81 -4.74
C LEU A 173 13.51 7.40 -6.19
N PHE A 174 13.38 6.10 -6.45
CA PHE A 174 13.39 5.54 -7.79
C PHE A 174 12.01 4.99 -8.11
N LEU A 175 11.44 5.45 -9.23
CA LEU A 175 10.16 4.98 -9.75
C LEU A 175 10.36 4.17 -11.03
N ASN A 176 9.75 2.99 -11.11
CA ASN A 176 9.68 2.19 -12.32
C ASN A 176 8.22 1.97 -12.70
N TYR A 177 7.84 2.55 -13.85
CA TYR A 177 6.54 2.31 -14.44
C TYR A 177 6.56 2.68 -15.93
N GLY A 178 5.79 1.93 -16.74
CA GLY A 178 5.70 2.13 -18.19
C GLY A 178 5.09 3.48 -18.60
N HIS A 179 4.31 4.10 -17.71
CA HIS A 179 3.66 5.39 -17.91
C HIS A 179 4.48 6.55 -17.32
N LYS A 180 4.43 7.74 -17.92
CA LYS A 180 5.18 8.91 -17.44
C LYS A 180 4.58 9.41 -16.13
N VAL A 181 5.42 10.04 -15.30
CA VAL A 181 4.91 10.78 -14.14
C VAL A 181 4.29 12.07 -14.67
N ALA A 182 2.99 12.25 -14.45
CA ALA A 182 2.26 13.45 -14.81
C ALA A 182 2.39 14.53 -13.73
N SER A 183 2.29 14.15 -12.45
CA SER A 183 2.45 15.06 -11.32
C SER A 183 2.91 14.35 -10.04
N MET A 184 3.45 15.14 -9.11
CA MET A 184 3.76 14.72 -7.75
C MET A 184 3.21 15.76 -6.78
N LYS A 185 2.57 15.29 -5.70
CA LYS A 185 2.06 16.14 -4.62
C LYS A 185 2.53 15.60 -3.28
N VAL A 186 3.00 16.50 -2.41
CA VAL A 186 3.37 16.17 -1.03
C VAL A 186 2.32 16.74 -0.09
N GLU A 187 1.89 15.94 0.88
CA GLU A 187 1.02 16.36 1.97
C GLU A 187 1.67 15.98 3.32
N PRO A 188 1.87 16.92 4.27
CA PRO A 188 1.54 18.34 4.15
C PRO A 188 2.41 19.05 3.11
N GLU A 189 1.87 20.11 2.51
CA GLU A 189 2.57 20.86 1.47
C GLU A 189 3.89 21.42 2.00
N GLY A 190 4.94 21.35 1.18
CA GLY A 190 6.28 21.80 1.54
C GLY A 190 7.04 20.91 2.54
N ALA A 191 6.47 19.78 3.00
CA ALA A 191 7.16 18.90 3.94
C ALA A 191 8.36 18.16 3.36
N ILE A 192 8.31 17.86 2.06
CA ILE A 192 9.38 17.22 1.29
C ILE A 192 9.58 18.04 0.03
N GLU A 193 10.82 18.46 -0.20
CA GLU A 193 11.25 19.01 -1.48
C GLU A 193 11.71 17.88 -2.39
N ILE A 194 11.33 17.97 -3.67
CA ILE A 194 11.58 16.93 -4.67
C ILE A 194 12.29 17.57 -5.87
N SER A 195 13.46 17.02 -6.23
CA SER A 195 14.16 17.40 -7.45
C SER A 195 14.43 16.17 -8.33
N LYS A 196 14.24 16.33 -9.63
CA LYS A 196 14.42 15.23 -10.59
C LYS A 196 15.91 14.98 -10.81
N MET A 197 16.31 13.71 -10.75
CA MET A 197 17.68 13.29 -11.04
C MET A 197 17.90 13.09 -12.55
N PRO A 198 19.17 13.07 -13.01
CA PRO A 198 19.49 12.64 -14.37
C PRO A 198 18.92 11.24 -14.70
N PRO A 199 18.67 10.94 -15.98
CA PRO A 199 18.17 9.63 -16.40
C PRO A 199 19.05 8.49 -15.88
N THR A 200 18.42 7.41 -15.41
CA THR A 200 19.13 6.20 -15.01
C THR A 200 19.32 5.27 -16.21
N LYS A 201 20.38 4.46 -16.20
CA LYS A 201 20.68 3.49 -17.28
C LYS A 201 19.60 2.40 -17.45
N GLY A 202 18.73 2.20 -16.45
CA GLY A 202 17.71 1.14 -16.42
C GLY A 202 16.27 1.61 -16.65
N GLY A 203 16.06 2.85 -17.11
CA GLY A 203 14.71 3.39 -17.34
C GLY A 203 13.94 3.81 -16.07
N TRP A 204 14.54 3.62 -14.89
CA TRP A 204 14.01 4.15 -13.63
C TRP A 204 14.06 5.68 -13.63
N LYS A 205 13.04 6.31 -13.07
CA LYS A 205 12.97 7.76 -12.85
C LYS A 205 13.46 8.04 -11.43
N GLY A 206 14.63 8.68 -11.31
CA GLY A 206 15.21 9.05 -10.03
C GLY A 206 14.79 10.45 -9.58
N TYR A 207 14.61 10.61 -8.27
CA TYR A 207 14.32 11.89 -7.61
C TYR A 207 15.15 11.99 -6.33
N THR A 208 15.69 13.16 -6.05
CA THR A 208 16.24 13.50 -4.74
C THR A 208 15.10 14.05 -3.88
N LEU A 209 15.00 13.56 -2.65
CA LEU A 209 14.04 14.01 -1.64
C LEU A 209 14.78 14.66 -0.47
N ARG A 210 14.33 15.85 -0.07
CA ARG A 210 14.82 16.54 1.12
C ARG A 210 13.67 16.80 2.09
N GLY A 211 13.79 16.27 3.31
CA GLY A 211 12.86 16.58 4.39
C GLY A 211 12.99 18.04 4.83
N ARG A 212 11.87 18.74 5.00
CA ARG A 212 11.83 20.15 5.39
C ARG A 212 11.08 20.38 6.71
N ASN A 213 9.97 19.67 6.93
CA ASN A 213 9.10 19.87 8.11
C ASN A 213 8.85 18.56 8.86
N TRP A 214 8.99 18.56 10.19
CA TRP A 214 8.90 17.35 11.00
C TRP A 214 7.46 16.88 10.97
N SER A 215 7.21 15.80 10.25
CA SER A 215 5.85 15.39 9.96
C SER A 215 5.83 14.00 9.37
N ARG A 216 4.69 13.36 9.57
CA ARG A 216 4.22 12.35 8.65
C ARG A 216 3.93 13.00 7.30
N SER A 217 4.43 12.42 6.21
CA SER A 217 4.30 12.98 4.87
C SER A 217 3.87 11.92 3.87
N ARG A 218 2.88 12.22 3.03
CA ARG A 218 2.51 11.40 1.88
C ARG A 218 2.95 12.08 0.60
N LEU A 219 3.73 11.37 -0.21
CA LEU A 219 3.96 11.69 -1.61
C LEU A 219 2.97 10.92 -2.47
N THR A 220 2.10 11.63 -3.18
CA THR A 220 1.21 11.05 -4.20
C THR A 220 1.79 11.32 -5.59
N VAL A 221 2.11 10.26 -6.31
CA VAL A 221 2.53 10.27 -7.72
C VAL A 221 1.31 9.97 -8.58
N THR A 222 1.03 10.82 -9.56
CA THR A 222 0.01 10.57 -10.58
C THR A 222 0.70 10.30 -11.91
N TYR A 223 0.34 9.19 -12.54
CA TYR A 223 0.85 8.78 -13.84
C TYR A 223 -0.04 9.27 -14.99
N ASP A 224 0.48 9.28 -16.22
CA ASP A 224 -0.24 9.80 -17.40
C ASP A 224 -1.46 8.95 -17.83
N ASP A 225 -1.58 7.72 -17.34
CA ASP A 225 -2.77 6.86 -17.46
C ASP A 225 -3.81 7.10 -16.35
N GLY A 226 -3.52 8.01 -15.43
CA GLY A 226 -4.38 8.39 -14.31
C GLY A 226 -4.24 7.50 -13.07
N LEU A 227 -3.35 6.50 -13.06
CA LEU A 227 -3.08 5.73 -11.83
C LEU A 227 -2.42 6.61 -10.78
N GLN A 228 -2.81 6.39 -9.52
CA GLN A 228 -2.23 7.07 -8.38
C GLN A 228 -1.43 6.10 -7.50
N GLN A 229 -0.24 6.53 -7.11
CA GLN A 229 0.62 5.82 -6.18
C GLN A 229 0.90 6.71 -4.97
N SER A 230 0.60 6.19 -3.78
CA SER A 230 1.01 6.83 -2.53
C SER A 230 2.31 6.23 -2.00
N ILE A 231 3.24 7.08 -1.58
CA ILE A 231 4.48 6.69 -0.91
C ILE A 231 4.50 7.43 0.43
N HIS A 232 4.65 6.67 1.50
CA HIS A 232 4.52 7.17 2.87
C HIS A 232 5.91 7.39 3.46
N TYR A 233 6.20 8.64 3.81
CA TYR A 233 7.45 9.04 4.45
C TYR A 233 7.17 9.57 5.85
N TYR A 234 8.17 9.49 6.71
CA TYR A 234 8.20 10.23 7.96
C TYR A 234 9.43 11.12 7.97
N VAL A 235 9.23 12.43 7.88
CA VAL A 235 10.31 13.41 7.99
C VAL A 235 10.63 13.58 9.47
N ILE A 236 11.90 13.43 9.86
CA ILE A 236 12.34 13.59 11.25
C ILE A 236 13.32 14.75 11.37
N LYS A 237 13.60 15.17 12.61
CA LYS A 237 14.73 16.06 12.92
C LYS A 237 16.04 15.50 12.33
N PRO A 238 17.09 16.33 12.22
CA PRO A 238 18.43 15.85 11.90
C PRO A 238 18.79 14.58 12.67
N ALA A 239 19.46 13.62 12.01
CA ALA A 239 19.55 12.24 12.52
C ALA A 239 20.09 12.14 13.95
N ALA A 240 21.11 12.93 14.28
CA ALA A 240 21.67 12.99 15.63
C ALA A 240 20.66 13.53 16.66
N GLN A 241 19.91 14.57 16.33
CA GLN A 241 18.93 15.19 17.23
C GLN A 241 17.66 14.36 17.44
N ALA A 242 17.43 13.33 16.61
CA ALA A 242 16.25 12.49 16.70
C ALA A 242 16.39 11.38 17.76
N VAL A 243 17.62 11.11 18.21
CA VAL A 243 17.95 10.06 19.19
C VAL A 243 18.42 10.60 20.53
N ASP A 244 18.59 11.93 20.64
CA ASP A 244 18.84 12.65 21.88
C ASP A 244 17.52 12.92 22.64
#